data_AF-A0A4S4M245-F1
#
_entry.id   AF-A0A4S4M245-F1
#
_cell.length_a   1.000
_cell.length_b   1.000
_cell.length_c   1.000
_cell.angle_alpha   90.00
_cell.angle_beta   90.00
_cell.angle_gamma   90.00
#
_symmetry.space_group_name_H-M   'P 1'
#
loop_
_entity.id
_entity.type
_entity.pdbx_description
1 polymer ?
#
loop_
_entity_poly.entity_id
_entity_poly.type
_entity_poly.pdbx_seq_one_letter_code
_entity_poly.pdbx_strand_id
1 'polypeptide(L)'
;MYFSNSTMKPFQDLDHFGLLLFAGDLDSVKADFSDRVARVGADEAVTEICALRYGATKTPIYNVLLLASIIQPDLRKKHLEVARWLAQTARIPVDGRDLSGTTALCHALATQPSFDAELAEILYEAGGDVTARDRFGGTCGHGMAVIWDKSDRALVTKKVEAMKWWLSHGGNADVQDNDGMSVRVLVETTERTGINREMAGDDVALIALKLKLALVLAQPASAKVLLFRTSERVVGSTSNRIHPSKAVKAVIDLLDQLDHWIDEIPPLPTPQRFGNLAFRTWGKRLEDRADNLLCSLLPPSFHAVIPHLRPYLLISFGSFVRMDYGTGHETAFAMLLLCLTLIRFLRPDPEEERQVVLVLFVRYLTLSWRLQDVYKLEPAGSHGVWGLDDSHFLGYIFGSAQLRDQDAIPVASVLRPPLPPTNLYFMSIMRIHEVKHGPFHEHSSQLYSIATGVQHWAKVHSGLFKMYEAEVLGKRVVVQHIPLGGLIEWNVENAESIPDASADVSSVSSAPPYSRAGGTQAPWASATPRAYPLNLSVSGVTHAPWVDAPYPAARHVTPPASAKSTRGSNYGRMGPPPAPQP
;
A
#
# COMPACT_ATOMS: atom_id res chain seq x y z
N MET A 1 33.71 -9.16 11.55
CA MET A 1 34.75 -8.28 10.97
C MET A 1 35.72 -7.86 12.07
N TYR A 2 36.94 -8.40 12.09
CA TYR A 2 38.02 -7.92 12.96
C TYR A 2 38.93 -7.02 12.11
N PHE A 3 38.63 -5.72 12.06
CA PHE A 3 39.61 -4.77 11.54
C PHE A 3 40.52 -4.33 12.69
N SER A 4 41.77 -4.77 12.58
CA SER A 4 42.91 -4.64 13.49
C SER A 4 43.09 -5.75 14.55
N ASN A 5 44.31 -6.30 14.61
CA ASN A 5 44.82 -7.12 15.72
C ASN A 5 45.07 -6.27 17.00
N SER A 6 44.55 -5.05 17.04
CA SER A 6 44.81 -4.04 18.06
C SER A 6 43.49 -3.54 18.63
N THR A 7 43.09 -4.10 19.77
CA THR A 7 41.85 -3.69 20.45
C THR A 7 42.04 -2.36 21.15
N MET A 8 41.06 -1.45 21.06
CA MET A 8 41.02 -0.24 21.88
C MET A 8 40.94 -0.62 23.37
N LYS A 9 41.87 -0.11 24.17
CA LYS A 9 41.92 -0.25 25.63
C LYS A 9 41.46 1.06 26.26
N PRO A 10 40.25 1.15 26.83
CA PRO A 10 39.66 2.42 27.29
C PRO A 10 40.59 3.28 28.15
N PHE A 11 41.23 2.70 29.17
CA PHE A 11 42.12 3.42 30.09
C PHE A 11 43.49 3.82 29.51
N GLN A 12 43.84 3.35 28.31
CA GLN A 12 45.10 3.69 27.64
C GLN A 12 44.85 4.59 26.42
N ASP A 13 43.76 4.36 25.69
CA ASP A 13 43.52 4.93 24.36
C ASP A 13 42.50 6.07 24.36
N LEU A 14 41.69 6.22 25.42
CA LEU A 14 40.77 7.35 25.58
C LEU A 14 41.48 8.51 26.28
N ASP A 15 41.31 9.71 25.75
CA ASP A 15 41.70 10.93 26.44
C ASP A 15 40.71 11.25 27.57
N HIS A 16 40.89 12.40 28.22
CA HIS A 16 39.99 12.82 29.31
C HIS A 16 38.53 12.83 28.87
N PHE A 17 38.22 13.45 27.72
CA PHE A 17 36.84 13.55 27.23
C PHE A 17 36.29 12.17 26.85
N GLY A 18 37.07 11.34 26.18
CA GLY A 18 36.72 9.96 25.86
C GLY A 18 36.39 9.12 27.10
N LEU A 19 37.10 9.31 28.21
CA LEU A 19 36.80 8.65 29.49
C LEU A 19 35.47 9.14 30.09
N LEU A 20 35.12 10.43 29.94
CA LEU A 20 33.80 10.94 30.37
C LEU A 20 32.67 10.31 29.55
N LEU A 21 32.86 10.19 28.23
CA LEU A 21 31.92 9.48 27.35
C LEU A 21 31.76 8.02 27.76
N PHE A 22 32.88 7.34 28.02
CA PHE A 22 32.89 5.94 28.44
C PHE A 22 32.19 5.75 29.80
N ALA A 23 32.35 6.69 30.74
CA ALA A 23 31.68 6.66 32.03
C ALA A 23 30.18 7.05 31.97
N GLY A 24 29.72 7.64 30.87
CA GLY A 24 28.36 8.19 30.77
C GLY A 24 28.11 9.38 31.70
N ASP A 25 29.14 10.17 32.02
CA ASP A 25 29.02 11.31 32.94
C ASP A 25 28.57 12.57 32.21
N LEU A 26 27.24 12.74 32.09
CA LEU A 26 26.64 13.85 31.35
C LEU A 26 27.03 15.23 31.90
N ASP A 27 27.14 15.38 33.22
CA ASP A 27 27.43 16.68 33.82
C ASP A 27 28.87 17.10 33.55
N SER A 28 29.82 16.15 33.65
CA SER A 28 31.21 16.40 33.27
C SER A 28 31.38 16.63 31.77
N VAL A 29 30.61 15.93 30.91
CA VAL A 29 30.62 16.17 29.45
C VAL A 29 30.12 17.59 29.12
N LYS A 30 29.06 18.07 29.78
CA LYS A 30 28.55 19.43 29.63
C LYS A 30 29.55 20.49 30.10
N ALA A 31 30.26 20.21 31.18
CA ALA A 31 31.31 21.09 31.70
C ALA A 31 32.48 21.21 30.71
N ASP A 32 33.03 20.08 30.23
CA ASP A 32 34.11 20.08 29.23
C ASP A 32 33.70 20.80 27.94
N PHE A 33 32.47 20.57 27.45
CA PHE A 33 31.95 21.32 26.29
C PHE A 33 31.89 22.83 26.56
N SER A 34 31.35 23.24 27.72
CA SER A 34 31.23 24.66 28.07
C SER A 34 32.60 25.35 28.17
N ASP A 35 33.60 24.65 28.70
CA ASP A 35 34.98 25.14 28.77
C ASP A 35 35.61 25.30 27.38
N ARG A 36 35.35 24.36 26.45
CA ARG A 36 35.76 24.51 25.05
C ARG A 36 35.07 25.69 24.37
N VAL A 37 33.75 25.84 24.56
CA VAL A 37 33.00 26.98 24.00
C VAL A 37 33.55 28.30 24.51
N ALA A 38 33.90 28.39 25.79
CA ALA A 38 34.53 29.59 26.36
C ALA A 38 35.92 29.87 25.77
N ARG A 39 36.68 28.83 25.40
CA ARG A 39 38.04 28.94 24.85
C ARG A 39 38.07 29.27 23.36
N VAL A 40 37.23 28.62 22.55
CA VAL A 40 37.32 28.65 21.07
C VAL A 40 36.05 29.09 20.37
N GLY A 41 34.95 29.28 21.10
CA GLY A 41 33.62 29.54 20.53
C GLY A 41 32.85 28.26 20.20
N ALA A 42 31.54 28.39 19.99
CA ALA A 42 30.63 27.24 19.86
C ALA A 42 30.92 26.38 18.63
N ASP A 43 31.07 26.98 17.46
CA ASP A 43 31.28 26.26 16.20
C ASP A 43 32.63 25.53 16.18
N GLU A 44 33.67 26.15 16.72
CA GLU A 44 35.00 25.55 16.82
C GLU A 44 35.02 24.43 17.87
N ALA A 45 34.32 24.58 19.00
CA ALA A 45 34.19 23.52 20.01
C ALA A 45 33.49 22.27 19.46
N VAL A 46 32.43 22.47 18.65
CA VAL A 46 31.77 21.37 17.93
C VAL A 46 32.74 20.69 16.98
N THR A 47 33.54 21.47 16.24
CA THR A 47 34.53 20.96 15.29
C THR A 47 35.64 20.17 16.00
N GLU A 48 36.17 20.67 17.12
CA GLU A 48 37.17 19.99 17.93
C GLU A 48 36.67 18.61 18.40
N ILE A 49 35.46 18.55 18.96
CA ILE A 49 34.89 17.29 19.49
C ILE A 49 34.57 16.31 18.36
N CYS A 50 34.01 16.81 17.24
CA CYS A 50 33.73 16.00 16.06
C CYS A 50 35.02 15.40 15.46
N ALA A 51 36.16 16.07 15.62
CA ALA A 51 37.46 15.60 15.14
C ALA A 51 38.12 14.51 16.01
N LEU A 52 37.62 14.27 17.24
CA LEU A 52 38.22 13.29 18.17
C LEU A 52 38.15 11.85 17.61
N ARG A 53 39.27 11.13 17.68
CA ARG A 53 39.41 9.76 17.20
C ARG A 53 40.26 8.97 18.19
N TYR A 54 39.75 7.83 18.65
CA TYR A 54 40.38 7.04 19.70
C TYR A 54 40.95 5.71 19.19
N GLY A 55 42.09 5.32 19.77
CA GLY A 55 42.75 4.05 19.51
C GLY A 55 43.21 3.84 18.06
N ALA A 56 43.74 2.64 17.80
CA ALA A 56 44.25 2.26 16.48
C ALA A 56 43.16 2.24 15.39
N THR A 57 41.90 2.04 15.78
CA THR A 57 40.74 1.99 14.89
C THR A 57 40.15 3.36 14.55
N LYS A 58 40.75 4.46 15.07
CA LYS A 58 40.25 5.83 14.92
C LYS A 58 38.75 5.91 15.20
N THR A 59 38.33 5.39 16.35
CA THR A 59 36.92 5.30 16.74
C THR A 59 36.36 6.69 17.02
N PRO A 60 35.27 7.13 16.35
CA PRO A 60 34.63 8.42 16.64
C PRO A 60 33.78 8.36 17.92
N ILE A 61 33.40 9.53 18.45
CA ILE A 61 32.76 9.67 19.77
C ILE A 61 31.46 8.85 19.93
N TYR A 62 30.61 8.78 18.91
CA TYR A 62 29.35 8.03 18.98
C TYR A 62 29.56 6.52 18.91
N ASN A 63 30.63 6.06 18.24
CA ASN A 63 31.03 4.66 18.29
C ASN A 63 31.58 4.30 19.69
N VAL A 64 32.25 5.24 20.38
CA VAL A 64 32.66 5.02 21.78
C VAL A 64 31.45 4.86 22.69
N LEU A 65 30.42 5.70 22.54
CA LEU A 65 29.18 5.59 23.31
C LEU A 65 28.44 4.27 23.05
N LEU A 66 28.36 3.84 21.78
CA LEU A 66 27.81 2.53 21.42
C LEU A 66 28.60 1.39 22.08
N LEU A 67 29.93 1.44 22.04
CA LEU A 67 30.76 0.41 22.67
C LEU A 67 30.65 0.43 24.20
N ALA A 68 30.61 1.61 24.81
CA ALA A 68 30.48 1.78 26.25
C ALA A 68 29.14 1.23 26.75
N SER A 69 28.05 1.43 26.02
CA SER A 69 26.72 0.90 26.39
C SER A 69 26.66 -0.62 26.35
N ILE A 70 27.47 -1.26 25.50
CA ILE A 70 27.61 -2.72 25.42
C ILE A 70 28.49 -3.25 26.56
N ILE A 71 29.61 -2.57 26.84
CA ILE A 71 30.59 -2.98 27.85
C ILE A 71 30.05 -2.75 29.28
N GLN A 72 29.28 -1.68 29.49
CA GLN A 72 28.72 -1.28 30.78
C GLN A 72 27.19 -1.13 30.69
N PRO A 73 26.44 -2.23 30.60
CA PRO A 73 25.00 -2.20 30.39
C PRO A 73 24.24 -1.45 31.50
N ASP A 74 24.73 -1.48 32.75
CA ASP A 74 24.16 -0.75 33.89
C ASP A 74 24.19 0.77 33.69
N LEU A 75 25.13 1.27 32.87
CA LEU A 75 25.28 2.69 32.55
C LEU A 75 24.67 3.07 31.21
N ARG A 76 24.08 2.12 30.45
CA ARG A 76 23.52 2.38 29.11
C ARG A 76 22.61 3.59 29.07
N LYS A 77 21.70 3.73 30.05
CA LYS A 77 20.78 4.87 30.11
C LYS A 77 21.55 6.21 30.15
N LYS A 78 22.63 6.27 30.91
CA LYS A 78 23.49 7.46 30.98
C LYS A 78 24.22 7.72 29.67
N HIS A 79 24.73 6.67 29.00
CA HIS A 79 25.34 6.80 27.67
C HIS A 79 24.37 7.37 26.63
N LEU A 80 23.10 6.94 26.67
CA LEU A 80 22.07 7.48 25.78
C LEU A 80 21.71 8.94 26.09
N GLU A 81 21.67 9.32 27.37
CA GLU A 81 21.49 10.71 27.77
C GLU A 81 22.65 11.60 27.26
N VAL A 82 23.89 11.10 27.32
CA VAL A 82 25.06 11.74 26.71
C VAL A 82 24.92 11.83 25.20
N ALA A 83 24.58 10.73 24.51
CA ALA A 83 24.40 10.71 23.05
C ALA A 83 23.34 11.72 22.60
N ARG A 84 22.17 11.73 23.27
CA ARG A 84 21.06 12.64 22.99
C ARG A 84 21.47 14.09 23.19
N TRP A 85 22.15 14.40 24.29
CA TRP A 85 22.61 15.76 24.53
C TRP A 85 23.64 16.22 23.50
N LEU A 86 24.65 15.39 23.18
CA LEU A 86 25.66 15.73 22.17
C LEU A 86 25.03 15.96 20.78
N ALA A 87 24.16 15.05 20.35
CA ALA A 87 23.57 15.07 19.01
C ALA A 87 22.51 16.18 18.85
N GLN A 88 21.61 16.33 19.82
CA GLN A 88 20.43 17.18 19.69
C GLN A 88 20.63 18.57 20.33
N THR A 89 21.37 18.65 21.44
CA THR A 89 21.57 19.92 22.18
C THR A 89 22.87 20.61 21.77
N ALA A 90 24.01 19.91 21.86
CA ALA A 90 25.30 20.45 21.44
C ALA A 90 25.48 20.48 19.92
N ARG A 91 24.57 19.82 19.17
CA ARG A 91 24.55 19.74 17.69
C ARG A 91 25.86 19.23 17.11
N ILE A 92 26.49 18.27 17.79
CA ILE A 92 27.69 17.63 17.27
C ILE A 92 27.30 16.69 16.13
N PRO A 93 27.93 16.79 14.94
CA PRO A 93 27.60 15.94 13.80
C PRO A 93 27.74 14.45 14.08
N VAL A 94 26.76 13.68 13.61
CA VAL A 94 26.65 12.23 13.81
C VAL A 94 27.20 11.41 12.64
N ASP A 95 27.74 12.08 11.62
CA ASP A 95 28.26 11.49 10.38
C ASP A 95 29.73 11.03 10.49
N GLY A 96 30.30 11.09 11.70
CA GLY A 96 31.64 10.60 12.01
C GLY A 96 31.83 9.15 11.57
N ARG A 97 32.85 8.93 10.72
CA ARG A 97 33.19 7.61 10.18
C ARG A 97 34.45 7.05 10.84
N ASP A 98 34.43 5.75 11.08
CA ASP A 98 35.60 4.97 11.50
C ASP A 98 36.51 4.58 10.33
N LEU A 99 37.48 3.68 10.56
CA LEU A 99 38.37 3.17 9.51
C LEU A 99 37.69 2.33 8.43
N SER A 100 36.53 1.70 8.67
CA SER A 100 35.76 1.04 7.61
C SER A 100 34.94 2.03 6.79
N GLY A 101 34.87 3.29 7.22
CA GLY A 101 34.02 4.31 6.60
C GLY A 101 32.56 4.21 7.06
N THR A 102 32.31 3.49 8.15
CA THR A 102 30.98 3.21 8.68
C THR A 102 30.66 4.19 9.82
N THR A 103 29.42 4.66 9.88
CA THR A 103 28.94 5.58 10.92
C THR A 103 28.47 4.83 12.16
N ALA A 104 28.37 5.54 13.30
CA ALA A 104 27.77 5.01 14.53
C ALA A 104 26.34 4.50 14.30
N LEU A 105 25.56 5.21 13.47
CA LEU A 105 24.20 4.83 13.10
C LEU A 105 24.15 3.45 12.44
N CYS A 106 24.99 3.21 11.44
CA CYS A 106 25.04 1.89 10.79
C CYS A 106 25.50 0.80 11.77
N HIS A 107 26.48 1.08 12.65
CA HIS A 107 26.94 0.09 13.64
C HIS A 107 25.89 -0.24 14.69
N ALA A 108 25.08 0.74 15.11
CA ALA A 108 23.96 0.52 16.03
C ALA A 108 22.91 -0.43 15.43
N LEU A 109 22.80 -0.47 14.10
CA LEU A 109 21.84 -1.33 13.39
C LEU A 109 22.44 -2.64 12.85
N ALA A 110 23.75 -2.73 12.64
CA ALA A 110 24.40 -3.89 12.01
C ALA A 110 24.28 -5.21 12.82
N THR A 111 23.75 -5.17 14.05
CA THR A 111 23.45 -6.30 14.96
C THR A 111 24.64 -7.09 15.47
N GLN A 112 25.85 -6.77 15.00
CA GLN A 112 27.08 -7.44 15.41
C GLN A 112 28.19 -6.41 15.66
N PRO A 113 28.69 -6.29 16.89
CA PRO A 113 28.29 -7.04 18.10
C PRO A 113 26.94 -6.59 18.72
N SER A 114 26.32 -5.53 18.23
CA SER A 114 25.18 -4.86 18.91
C SER A 114 24.02 -4.52 18.00
N PHE A 115 22.82 -4.55 18.57
CA PHE A 115 21.62 -3.89 18.05
C PHE A 115 21.12 -2.91 19.12
N ASP A 116 21.19 -1.61 18.84
CA ASP A 116 20.71 -0.54 19.73
C ASP A 116 19.81 0.41 18.95
N ALA A 117 18.53 0.04 18.85
CA ALA A 117 17.53 0.81 18.10
C ALA A 117 17.34 2.23 18.65
N GLU A 118 17.45 2.40 19.96
CA GLU A 118 17.25 3.70 20.61
C GLU A 118 18.40 4.66 20.31
N LEU A 119 19.64 4.17 20.32
CA LEU A 119 20.79 4.97 19.88
C LEU A 119 20.70 5.25 18.37
N ALA A 120 20.28 4.28 17.56
CA ALA A 120 20.08 4.51 16.13
C ALA A 120 19.05 5.62 15.86
N GLU A 121 17.93 5.62 16.60
CA GLU A 121 16.91 6.66 16.53
C GLU A 121 17.47 8.04 16.88
N ILE A 122 18.19 8.16 18.01
CA ILE A 122 18.82 9.43 18.43
C ILE A 122 19.72 10.01 17.35
N LEU A 123 20.53 9.15 16.72
CA LEU A 123 21.46 9.57 15.67
C LEU A 123 20.74 9.92 14.37
N TYR A 124 19.67 9.20 14.03
CA TYR A 124 18.85 9.51 12.85
C TYR A 124 18.12 10.84 12.99
N GLU A 125 17.45 11.09 14.13
CA GLU A 125 16.78 12.35 14.45
C GLU A 125 17.73 13.56 14.38
N ALA A 126 19.02 13.34 14.67
CA ALA A 126 20.07 14.35 14.57
C ALA A 126 20.63 14.54 13.15
N GLY A 127 20.04 13.91 12.13
CA GLY A 127 20.43 14.03 10.72
C GLY A 127 21.37 12.95 10.21
N GLY A 128 21.46 11.80 10.90
CA GLY A 128 22.25 10.66 10.47
C GLY A 128 21.74 10.05 9.16
N ASP A 129 22.64 9.83 8.20
CA ASP A 129 22.31 9.29 6.89
C ASP A 129 22.26 7.74 6.89
N VAL A 130 21.05 7.18 6.76
CA VAL A 130 20.84 5.72 6.65
C VAL A 130 21.23 5.14 5.27
N THR A 131 21.42 6.01 4.29
CA THR A 131 21.83 5.65 2.92
C THR A 131 23.34 5.69 2.74
N ALA A 132 24.07 6.12 3.78
CA ALA A 132 25.51 6.22 3.78
C ALA A 132 26.17 4.88 3.40
N ARG A 133 27.17 4.98 2.52
CA ARG A 133 27.98 3.84 2.06
C ARG A 133 29.33 3.85 2.75
N ASP A 134 29.76 2.66 3.18
CA ASP A 134 31.09 2.44 3.74
C ASP A 134 32.17 2.33 2.64
N ARG A 135 33.43 2.06 3.02
CA ARG A 135 34.55 1.92 2.07
C ARG A 135 34.41 0.71 1.14
N PHE A 136 33.59 -0.27 1.51
CA PHE A 136 33.31 -1.46 0.71
C PHE A 136 32.08 -1.26 -0.19
N GLY A 137 31.52 -0.05 -0.22
CA GLY A 137 30.32 0.27 -1.00
C GLY A 137 29.03 -0.27 -0.35
N GLY A 138 29.11 -0.88 0.83
CA GLY A 138 27.98 -1.43 1.55
C GLY A 138 27.17 -0.34 2.26
N THR A 139 25.84 -0.50 2.27
CA THR A 139 24.92 0.26 3.12
C THR A 139 24.76 -0.40 4.49
N CYS A 140 24.13 0.28 5.46
CA CYS A 140 23.84 -0.33 6.78
C CYS A 140 23.12 -1.70 6.65
N GLY A 141 22.25 -1.86 5.65
CA GLY A 141 21.52 -3.10 5.39
C GLY A 141 22.40 -4.32 5.05
N HIS A 142 23.60 -4.12 4.49
CA HIS A 142 24.51 -5.23 4.15
C HIS A 142 24.98 -5.95 5.41
N GLY A 143 25.35 -5.21 6.46
CA GLY A 143 25.71 -5.79 7.76
C GLY A 143 24.55 -6.53 8.43
N MET A 144 23.32 -6.03 8.26
CA MET A 144 22.11 -6.68 8.79
C MET A 144 21.82 -8.00 8.08
N ALA A 145 22.00 -8.05 6.75
CA ALA A 145 21.72 -9.23 5.93
C ALA A 145 22.64 -10.44 6.23
N VAL A 146 23.86 -10.21 6.72
CA VAL A 146 24.80 -11.31 7.02
C VAL A 146 24.46 -11.93 8.38
N ILE A 147 23.81 -13.10 8.37
CA ILE A 147 23.54 -13.92 9.57
C ILE A 147 24.61 -15.01 9.69
N TRP A 148 25.45 -14.90 10.72
CA TRP A 148 26.53 -15.85 10.98
C TRP A 148 26.06 -17.11 11.73
N ASP A 149 25.13 -16.96 12.66
CA ASP A 149 24.47 -18.07 13.35
C ASP A 149 22.96 -18.02 13.05
N LYS A 150 22.52 -18.92 12.18
CA LYS A 150 21.11 -19.03 11.78
C LYS A 150 20.28 -19.82 12.80
N SER A 151 20.90 -20.48 13.77
CA SER A 151 20.19 -21.24 14.79
C SER A 151 19.75 -20.39 15.98
N ASP A 152 20.41 -19.23 16.19
CA ASP A 152 20.03 -18.26 17.23
C ASP A 152 18.81 -17.44 16.83
N ARG A 153 17.63 -17.85 17.32
CA ARG A 153 16.35 -17.17 17.09
C ARG A 153 16.32 -15.73 17.59
N ALA A 154 17.04 -15.42 18.68
CA ALA A 154 17.07 -14.06 19.23
C ALA A 154 17.90 -13.13 18.34
N LEU A 155 19.05 -13.60 17.87
CA LEU A 155 19.88 -12.87 16.90
C LEU A 155 19.13 -12.60 15.60
N VAL A 156 18.43 -13.59 15.06
CA VAL A 156 17.64 -13.40 13.83
C VAL A 156 16.54 -12.37 14.04
N THR A 157 15.79 -12.47 15.15
CA THR A 157 14.71 -11.53 15.43
C THR A 157 15.24 -10.10 15.49
N LYS A 158 16.38 -9.88 16.16
CA LYS A 158 17.05 -8.56 16.18
C LYS A 158 17.44 -8.07 14.79
N LYS A 159 17.97 -8.94 13.91
CA LYS A 159 18.31 -8.59 12.53
C LYS A 159 17.08 -8.25 11.67
N VAL A 160 15.98 -8.96 11.88
CA VAL A 160 14.70 -8.66 11.23
C VAL A 160 14.20 -7.28 11.66
N GLU A 161 14.18 -6.99 12.96
CA GLU A 161 13.75 -5.70 13.48
C GLU A 161 14.68 -4.55 13.03
N ALA A 162 15.99 -4.77 13.01
CA ALA A 162 16.95 -3.80 12.45
C ALA A 162 16.70 -3.52 10.96
N MET A 163 16.42 -4.57 10.17
CA MET A 163 16.13 -4.44 8.75
C MET A 163 14.82 -3.69 8.50
N LYS A 164 13.78 -3.96 9.31
CA LYS A 164 12.50 -3.22 9.25
C LYS A 164 12.73 -1.74 9.52
N TRP A 165 13.43 -1.42 10.60
CA TRP A 165 13.76 -0.04 10.96
C TRP A 165 14.53 0.66 9.83
N TRP A 166 15.59 0.02 9.31
CA TRP A 166 16.41 0.63 8.26
C TRP A 166 15.61 0.94 6.98
N LEU A 167 14.72 0.04 6.58
CA LEU A 167 13.86 0.25 5.41
C LEU A 167 12.82 1.33 5.64
N SER A 168 12.21 1.42 6.84
CA SER A 168 11.24 2.49 7.15
C SER A 168 11.89 3.87 7.16
N HIS A 169 13.19 3.94 7.43
CA HIS A 169 13.96 5.19 7.53
C HIS A 169 14.63 5.62 6.20
N GLY A 170 14.28 4.98 5.07
CA GLY A 170 14.79 5.35 3.74
C GLY A 170 15.90 4.44 3.20
N GLY A 171 16.18 3.31 3.86
CA GLY A 171 17.09 2.28 3.38
C GLY A 171 16.68 1.69 2.03
N ASN A 172 17.65 1.46 1.14
CA ASN A 172 17.42 0.86 -0.17
C ASN A 172 18.16 -0.48 -0.30
N ALA A 173 17.40 -1.57 -0.35
CA ALA A 173 17.91 -2.94 -0.42
C ALA A 173 18.52 -3.34 -1.77
N ASP A 174 18.35 -2.50 -2.80
CA ASP A 174 18.80 -2.76 -4.17
C ASP A 174 20.13 -2.08 -4.49
N VAL A 175 20.68 -1.27 -3.57
CA VAL A 175 22.03 -0.71 -3.69
C VAL A 175 23.04 -1.85 -3.62
N GLN A 176 23.91 -1.93 -4.62
CA GLN A 176 25.00 -2.90 -4.67
C GLN A 176 26.24 -2.38 -3.94
N ASP A 177 26.92 -3.26 -3.20
CA ASP A 177 28.27 -3.04 -2.70
C ASP A 177 29.33 -3.16 -3.82
N ASN A 178 30.61 -3.04 -3.46
CA ASN A 178 31.72 -3.12 -4.42
C ASN A 178 31.88 -4.53 -5.02
N ASP A 179 31.32 -5.57 -4.39
CA ASP A 179 31.31 -6.94 -4.89
C ASP A 179 30.10 -7.20 -5.81
N GLY A 180 29.27 -6.18 -6.07
CA GLY A 180 28.06 -6.28 -6.88
C GLY A 180 26.88 -6.95 -6.17
N MET A 181 27.01 -7.18 -4.86
CA MET A 181 25.98 -7.80 -4.04
C MET A 181 25.07 -6.71 -3.48
N SER A 182 23.76 -6.85 -3.63
CA SER A 182 22.81 -6.00 -2.91
C SER A 182 22.34 -6.68 -1.63
N VAL A 183 21.78 -5.89 -0.71
CA VAL A 183 21.14 -6.41 0.52
C VAL A 183 20.10 -7.49 0.16
N ARG A 184 19.30 -7.25 -0.88
CA ARG A 184 18.33 -8.22 -1.39
C ARG A 184 19.01 -9.52 -1.82
N VAL A 185 20.06 -9.43 -2.63
CA VAL A 185 20.80 -10.60 -3.11
C VAL A 185 21.42 -11.37 -1.94
N LEU A 186 21.98 -10.70 -0.93
CA LEU A 186 22.56 -11.33 0.26
C LEU A 186 21.51 -12.08 1.10
N VAL A 187 20.34 -11.49 1.29
CA VAL A 187 19.21 -12.16 1.96
C VAL A 187 18.74 -13.37 1.15
N GLU A 188 18.72 -13.28 -0.19
CA GLU A 188 18.35 -14.39 -1.07
C GLU A 188 19.42 -15.50 -1.13
N THR A 189 20.71 -15.18 -1.12
CA THR A 189 21.79 -16.18 -1.15
C THR A 189 21.96 -16.92 0.17
N THR A 190 21.54 -16.31 1.28
CA THR A 190 21.47 -16.95 2.60
C THR A 190 20.59 -18.22 2.59
N GLU A 191 19.68 -18.36 1.60
CA GLU A 191 18.88 -19.55 1.32
C GLU A 191 19.66 -20.68 0.63
N ARG A 192 20.59 -20.35 -0.29
CA ARG A 192 21.29 -21.34 -1.14
C ARG A 192 22.47 -22.03 -0.47
N THR A 193 23.08 -21.40 0.54
CA THR A 193 24.28 -21.92 1.22
C THR A 193 23.98 -22.79 2.45
N GLY A 194 22.72 -23.16 2.69
CA GLY A 194 22.32 -24.09 3.76
C GLY A 194 22.66 -25.55 3.43
N ILE A 195 23.82 -25.99 3.92
CA ILE A 195 24.27 -27.38 3.98
C ILE A 195 23.20 -28.25 4.69
N ASN A 196 22.78 -29.33 4.02
CA ASN A 196 21.86 -30.39 4.44
C ASN A 196 20.44 -29.99 4.88
N ARG A 197 19.51 -30.07 3.91
CA ARG A 197 18.05 -30.12 4.07
C ARG A 197 17.55 -31.18 5.07
N GLU A 198 18.40 -32.11 5.52
CA GLU A 198 18.04 -33.17 6.47
C GLU A 198 18.37 -32.87 7.94
N MET A 199 19.13 -31.81 8.25
CA MET A 199 19.48 -31.45 9.65
C MET A 199 18.92 -30.12 10.15
N ALA A 200 18.45 -29.25 9.26
CA ALA A 200 17.88 -27.96 9.63
C ALA A 200 16.35 -28.03 9.52
N GLY A 201 15.68 -28.18 10.67
CA GLY A 201 14.21 -28.09 10.75
C GLY A 201 13.68 -26.73 10.27
N ASP A 202 12.35 -26.62 10.29
CA ASP A 202 11.49 -25.53 9.76
C ASP A 202 11.94 -24.07 10.04
N ASP A 203 12.90 -23.88 10.94
CA ASP A 203 13.40 -22.58 11.38
C ASP A 203 14.21 -21.81 10.32
N VAL A 204 15.07 -22.43 9.50
CA VAL A 204 15.89 -21.66 8.54
C VAL A 204 15.05 -21.08 7.40
N ALA A 205 14.04 -21.83 6.95
CA ALA A 205 13.05 -21.35 5.99
C ALA A 205 12.20 -20.21 6.60
N LEU A 206 11.79 -20.35 7.87
CA LEU A 206 11.08 -19.31 8.61
C LEU A 206 11.92 -18.04 8.77
N ILE A 207 13.23 -18.15 8.98
CA ILE A 207 14.16 -17.02 9.12
C ILE A 207 14.33 -16.27 7.80
N ALA A 208 14.57 -17.00 6.70
CA ALA A 208 14.64 -16.42 5.36
C ALA A 208 13.29 -15.80 4.94
N LEU A 209 12.19 -16.44 5.31
CA LEU A 209 10.84 -15.93 5.10
C LEU A 209 10.61 -14.65 5.91
N LYS A 210 10.96 -14.61 7.21
CA LYS A 210 10.82 -13.42 8.08
C LYS A 210 11.64 -12.23 7.59
N LEU A 211 12.85 -12.45 7.09
CA LEU A 211 13.66 -11.38 6.48
C LEU A 211 13.08 -10.90 5.15
N LYS A 212 12.66 -11.81 4.26
CA LYS A 212 11.96 -11.46 3.01
C LYS A 212 10.67 -10.71 3.29
N LEU A 213 9.96 -11.12 4.34
CA LEU A 213 8.74 -10.52 4.81
C LEU A 213 9.01 -9.13 5.36
N ALA A 214 9.99 -8.93 6.24
CA ALA A 214 10.41 -7.60 6.70
C ALA A 214 10.79 -6.66 5.55
N LEU A 215 11.52 -7.16 4.54
CA LEU A 215 11.85 -6.44 3.31
C LEU A 215 10.61 -5.99 2.50
N VAL A 216 9.50 -6.71 2.64
CA VAL A 216 8.26 -6.46 1.93
C VAL A 216 7.25 -5.67 2.78
N LEU A 217 7.28 -5.84 4.11
CA LEU A 217 6.30 -5.33 5.06
C LEU A 217 6.69 -4.02 5.71
N ALA A 218 7.99 -3.70 5.77
CA ALA A 218 8.44 -2.37 6.15
C ALA A 218 8.14 -1.31 5.08
N GLN A 219 7.60 -1.70 3.92
CA GLN A 219 7.02 -0.75 2.99
C GLN A 219 5.52 -0.61 3.27
N PRO A 220 5.01 0.59 3.64
CA PRO A 220 3.57 0.89 3.59
C PRO A 220 2.96 0.82 2.15
N ALA A 221 3.64 0.14 1.22
CA ALA A 221 3.42 0.07 -0.22
C ALA A 221 3.35 -1.37 -0.77
N SER A 222 3.22 -2.42 0.04
CA SER A 222 3.32 -3.82 -0.47
C SER A 222 2.27 -4.15 -1.53
N ALA A 223 1.02 -3.67 -1.37
CA ALA A 223 -0.02 -3.75 -2.40
C ALA A 223 0.34 -2.96 -3.67
N LYS A 224 0.82 -1.73 -3.49
CA LYS A 224 1.26 -0.83 -4.57
C LYS A 224 2.41 -1.42 -5.37
N VAL A 225 3.36 -2.09 -4.73
CA VAL A 225 4.50 -2.76 -5.39
C VAL A 225 4.03 -3.94 -6.22
N LEU A 226 3.14 -4.79 -5.70
CA LEU A 226 2.55 -5.86 -6.52
C LEU A 226 1.84 -5.29 -7.73
N LEU A 227 0.93 -4.33 -7.51
CA LEU A 227 0.11 -3.73 -8.55
C LEU A 227 0.96 -3.04 -9.62
N PHE A 228 1.98 -2.29 -9.24
CA PHE A 228 2.90 -1.66 -10.18
C PHE A 228 3.65 -2.72 -10.99
N ARG A 229 4.28 -3.71 -10.32
CA ARG A 229 5.03 -4.77 -10.99
C ARG A 229 4.17 -5.55 -11.97
N THR A 230 3.00 -6.00 -11.55
CA THR A 230 2.11 -6.79 -12.40
C THR A 230 1.51 -5.95 -13.53
N SER A 231 1.26 -4.66 -13.31
CA SER A 231 0.86 -3.73 -14.38
C SER A 231 1.94 -3.59 -15.45
N GLU A 232 3.22 -3.45 -15.06
CA GLU A 232 4.32 -3.43 -16.03
C GLU A 232 4.41 -4.71 -16.87
N ARG A 233 4.03 -5.87 -16.31
CA ARG A 233 4.11 -7.16 -17.03
C ARG A 233 3.06 -7.36 -18.10
N VAL A 234 1.95 -6.63 -18.04
CA VAL A 234 0.85 -6.76 -18.99
C VAL A 234 0.87 -5.73 -20.11
N VAL A 235 1.82 -4.79 -20.10
CA VAL A 235 1.96 -3.78 -21.15
C VAL A 235 2.10 -4.44 -22.52
N GLY A 236 1.29 -4.02 -23.48
CA GLY A 236 1.26 -4.58 -24.84
C GLY A 236 0.81 -6.04 -24.93
N SER A 237 0.39 -6.66 -23.83
CA SER A 237 0.03 -8.07 -23.77
C SER A 237 -1.49 -8.27 -23.91
N THR A 238 -1.90 -9.30 -24.65
CA THR A 238 -3.32 -9.71 -24.77
C THR A 238 -3.53 -11.08 -24.15
N SER A 239 -4.73 -11.34 -23.61
CA SER A 239 -5.07 -12.60 -22.92
C SER A 239 -5.05 -13.85 -23.83
N ASN A 240 -5.07 -13.69 -25.17
CA ASN A 240 -5.07 -14.82 -26.10
C ASN A 240 -3.73 -15.57 -26.07
N ARG A 241 -3.76 -16.84 -25.62
CA ARG A 241 -2.69 -17.87 -25.68
C ARG A 241 -1.73 -17.96 -24.48
N ILE A 242 -2.18 -17.64 -23.29
CA ILE A 242 -1.37 -17.81 -22.07
C ILE A 242 -1.76 -19.13 -21.38
N HIS A 243 -0.81 -20.06 -21.28
CA HIS A 243 -0.99 -21.32 -20.54
C HIS A 243 -0.63 -21.09 -19.07
N PRO A 244 -1.54 -21.37 -18.12
CA PRO A 244 -1.27 -21.15 -16.71
C PRO A 244 -0.21 -22.14 -16.20
N SER A 245 0.70 -21.63 -15.37
CA SER A 245 1.61 -22.46 -14.59
C SER A 245 0.84 -23.40 -13.66
N LYS A 246 1.53 -24.38 -13.06
CA LYS A 246 0.93 -25.27 -12.06
C LYS A 246 0.37 -24.50 -10.85
N ALA A 247 1.09 -23.48 -10.38
CA ALA A 247 0.68 -22.68 -9.23
C ALA A 247 -0.54 -21.80 -9.57
N VAL A 248 -0.49 -21.11 -10.73
CA VAL A 248 -1.62 -20.31 -11.23
C VAL A 248 -2.86 -21.18 -11.44
N LYS A 249 -2.69 -22.36 -12.06
CA LYS A 249 -3.77 -23.32 -12.27
C LYS A 249 -4.37 -23.80 -10.95
N ALA A 250 -3.55 -24.08 -9.93
CA ALA A 250 -4.05 -24.50 -8.62
C ALA A 250 -4.92 -23.41 -7.94
N VAL A 251 -4.58 -22.13 -8.08
CA VAL A 251 -5.45 -21.03 -7.59
C VAL A 251 -6.73 -20.95 -8.41
N ILE A 252 -6.64 -21.11 -9.73
CA ILE A 252 -7.83 -21.16 -10.61
C ILE A 252 -8.75 -22.32 -10.22
N ASP A 253 -8.21 -23.50 -9.93
CA ASP A 253 -8.98 -24.67 -9.49
C ASP A 253 -9.72 -24.39 -8.16
N LEU A 254 -9.08 -23.68 -7.24
CA LEU A 254 -9.75 -23.19 -6.04
C LEU A 254 -10.91 -22.25 -6.39
N LEU A 255 -10.71 -21.28 -7.29
CA LEU A 255 -11.77 -20.37 -7.73
C LEU A 255 -12.90 -21.11 -8.46
N ASP A 256 -12.59 -22.12 -9.27
CA ASP A 256 -13.57 -22.97 -9.95
C ASP A 256 -14.40 -23.77 -8.94
N GLN A 257 -13.80 -24.24 -7.85
CA GLN A 257 -14.53 -24.88 -6.76
C GLN A 257 -15.49 -23.92 -6.06
N LEU A 258 -15.05 -22.68 -5.80
CA LEU A 258 -15.90 -21.64 -5.21
C LEU A 258 -17.06 -21.24 -6.13
N ASP A 259 -16.81 -21.20 -7.43
CA ASP A 259 -17.80 -20.94 -8.47
C ASP A 259 -18.84 -22.06 -8.56
N HIS A 260 -18.42 -23.31 -8.45
CA HIS A 260 -19.32 -24.46 -8.44
C HIS A 260 -20.30 -24.43 -7.26
N TRP A 261 -19.89 -23.91 -6.11
CA TRP A 261 -20.81 -23.77 -4.97
C TRP A 261 -21.97 -22.82 -5.25
N ILE A 262 -21.87 -21.94 -6.23
CA ILE A 262 -22.99 -21.08 -6.64
C ILE A 262 -24.11 -21.92 -7.25
N ASP A 263 -23.78 -22.97 -8.01
CA ASP A 263 -24.75 -23.92 -8.56
C ASP A 263 -25.40 -24.77 -7.47
N GLU A 264 -24.61 -25.19 -6.48
CA GLU A 264 -25.08 -25.99 -5.35
C GLU A 264 -25.92 -25.18 -4.34
N ILE A 265 -25.78 -23.85 -4.34
CA ILE A 265 -26.46 -22.94 -3.43
C ILE A 265 -27.26 -21.92 -4.25
N PRO A 266 -28.37 -22.35 -4.88
CA PRO A 266 -29.19 -21.47 -5.70
C PRO A 266 -29.83 -20.35 -4.86
N PRO A 267 -30.19 -19.21 -5.49
CA PRO A 267 -30.81 -18.09 -4.78
C PRO A 267 -32.14 -18.51 -4.17
N LEU A 268 -32.36 -18.12 -2.91
CA LEU A 268 -33.62 -18.40 -2.23
C LEU A 268 -34.75 -17.54 -2.81
N PRO A 269 -35.98 -18.06 -2.91
CA PRO A 269 -37.13 -17.27 -3.27
C PRO A 269 -37.48 -16.34 -2.10
N THR A 270 -37.03 -15.08 -2.17
CA THR A 270 -37.30 -14.07 -1.14
C THR A 270 -37.98 -12.85 -1.76
N PRO A 271 -38.82 -12.12 -1.00
CA PRO A 271 -39.41 -10.86 -1.45
C PRO A 271 -38.40 -9.69 -1.44
N GLN A 272 -37.17 -9.90 -0.96
CA GLN A 272 -36.15 -8.86 -0.88
C GLN A 272 -35.65 -8.50 -2.30
N ARG A 273 -35.58 -7.20 -2.57
CA ARG A 273 -35.13 -6.68 -3.87
C ARG A 273 -33.60 -6.70 -4.01
N PHE A 274 -32.88 -6.57 -2.90
CA PHE A 274 -31.42 -6.50 -2.82
C PHE A 274 -30.91 -7.53 -1.81
N GLY A 275 -29.77 -8.16 -2.11
CA GLY A 275 -29.12 -9.15 -1.26
C GLY A 275 -29.93 -10.44 -1.09
N ASN A 276 -29.48 -11.53 -1.69
CA ASN A 276 -30.08 -12.85 -1.47
C ASN A 276 -29.44 -13.53 -0.26
N LEU A 277 -30.26 -13.99 0.69
CA LEU A 277 -29.79 -14.70 1.89
C LEU A 277 -28.98 -15.98 1.59
N ALA A 278 -29.14 -16.59 0.41
CA ALA A 278 -28.29 -17.69 -0.05
C ALA A 278 -26.79 -17.35 -0.05
N PHE A 279 -26.43 -16.06 -0.22
CA PHE A 279 -25.04 -15.61 -0.16
C PHE A 279 -24.42 -15.83 1.23
N ARG A 280 -25.21 -15.73 2.30
CA ARG A 280 -24.74 -16.06 3.66
C ARG A 280 -24.44 -17.55 3.79
N THR A 281 -25.23 -18.40 3.15
CA THR A 281 -24.98 -19.85 3.11
C THR A 281 -23.69 -20.16 2.34
N TRP A 282 -23.48 -19.50 1.20
CA TRP A 282 -22.24 -19.60 0.43
C TRP A 282 -21.02 -19.12 1.24
N GLY A 283 -21.13 -17.95 1.88
CA GLY A 283 -20.10 -17.38 2.74
C GLY A 283 -19.78 -18.24 3.95
N LYS A 284 -20.81 -18.80 4.60
CA LYS A 284 -20.62 -19.71 5.73
C LYS A 284 -19.87 -20.98 5.31
N ARG A 285 -20.17 -21.52 4.13
CA ARG A 285 -19.43 -22.66 3.57
C ARG A 285 -17.96 -22.29 3.32
N LEU A 286 -17.69 -21.10 2.80
CA LEU A 286 -16.32 -20.60 2.63
C LEU A 286 -15.61 -20.49 3.99
N GLU A 287 -16.23 -19.91 5.00
CA GLU A 287 -15.68 -19.81 6.37
C GLU A 287 -15.29 -21.16 6.97
N ASP A 288 -16.18 -22.16 6.81
CA ASP A 288 -16.00 -23.49 7.38
C ASP A 288 -14.98 -24.34 6.58
N ARG A 289 -14.78 -24.06 5.29
CA ARG A 289 -13.89 -24.81 4.41
C ARG A 289 -12.55 -24.12 4.12
N ALA A 290 -12.37 -22.86 4.48
CA ALA A 290 -11.20 -22.05 4.10
C ALA A 290 -9.85 -22.72 4.43
N ASP A 291 -9.70 -23.30 5.61
CA ASP A 291 -8.45 -23.98 5.98
C ASP A 291 -8.19 -25.20 5.09
N ASN A 292 -9.21 -26.00 4.79
CA ASN A 292 -9.09 -27.16 3.90
C ASN A 292 -8.78 -26.74 2.45
N LEU A 293 -9.39 -25.65 1.98
CA LEU A 293 -9.11 -25.07 0.66
C LEU A 293 -7.64 -24.66 0.57
N LEU A 294 -7.12 -23.95 1.58
CA LEU A 294 -5.73 -23.50 1.62
C LEU A 294 -4.74 -24.66 1.80
N CYS A 295 -5.08 -25.67 2.61
CA CYS A 295 -4.30 -26.91 2.74
C CYS A 295 -4.22 -27.69 1.42
N SER A 296 -5.30 -27.66 0.61
CA SER A 296 -5.35 -28.34 -0.69
C SER A 296 -4.61 -27.55 -1.77
N LEU A 297 -4.66 -26.22 -1.69
CA LEU A 297 -3.92 -25.32 -2.58
C LEU A 297 -2.41 -25.43 -2.36
N LEU A 298 -1.99 -25.46 -1.10
CA LEU A 298 -0.59 -25.32 -0.71
C LEU A 298 0.06 -26.67 -0.36
N PRO A 299 1.30 -26.91 -0.81
CA PRO A 299 2.10 -28.04 -0.33
C PRO A 299 2.24 -28.04 1.21
N PRO A 300 2.42 -29.21 1.86
CA PRO A 300 2.54 -29.32 3.32
C PRO A 300 3.57 -28.37 3.96
N SER A 301 4.67 -28.09 3.25
CA SER A 301 5.71 -27.14 3.69
C SER A 301 5.21 -25.70 3.91
N PHE A 302 4.05 -25.34 3.37
CA PHE A 302 3.47 -24.01 3.49
C PHE A 302 2.25 -23.96 4.44
N HIS A 303 1.88 -25.08 5.09
CA HIS A 303 0.68 -25.10 5.94
C HIS A 303 0.80 -24.17 7.15
N ALA A 304 2.01 -23.88 7.61
CA ALA A 304 2.26 -22.91 8.68
C ALA A 304 1.80 -21.48 8.35
N VAL A 305 1.68 -21.10 7.07
CA VAL A 305 1.24 -19.74 6.69
C VAL A 305 -0.27 -19.61 6.51
N ILE A 306 -1.03 -20.71 6.55
CA ILE A 306 -2.49 -20.73 6.34
C ILE A 306 -3.23 -19.75 7.26
N PRO A 307 -2.94 -19.65 8.57
CA PRO A 307 -3.60 -18.69 9.45
C PRO A 307 -3.46 -17.22 8.99
N HIS A 308 -2.40 -16.90 8.23
CA HIS A 308 -2.16 -15.56 7.69
C HIS A 308 -2.81 -15.33 6.32
N LEU A 309 -3.06 -16.38 5.54
CA LEU A 309 -3.72 -16.30 4.23
C LEU A 309 -5.24 -16.34 4.35
N ARG A 310 -5.75 -17.11 5.32
CA ARG A 310 -7.18 -17.32 5.55
C ARG A 310 -7.97 -16.02 5.63
N PRO A 311 -7.56 -14.99 6.39
CA PRO A 311 -8.34 -13.76 6.50
C PRO A 311 -8.56 -13.07 5.16
N TYR A 312 -7.51 -12.98 4.31
CA TYR A 312 -7.62 -12.39 2.97
C TYR A 312 -8.55 -13.18 2.06
N LEU A 313 -8.49 -14.52 2.10
CA LEU A 313 -9.39 -15.37 1.32
C LEU A 313 -10.86 -15.12 1.70
N LEU A 314 -11.17 -15.07 2.99
CA LEU A 314 -12.56 -14.90 3.48
C LEU A 314 -13.18 -13.57 3.05
N ILE A 315 -12.39 -12.50 3.07
CA ILE A 315 -12.91 -11.16 2.74
C ILE A 315 -12.82 -10.83 1.24
N SER A 316 -12.26 -11.70 0.40
CA SER A 316 -12.04 -11.42 -1.03
C SER A 316 -13.33 -11.37 -1.87
N PHE A 317 -14.46 -11.88 -1.34
CA PHE A 317 -15.67 -12.14 -2.14
C PHE A 317 -16.90 -11.35 -1.71
N GLY A 318 -16.74 -10.38 -0.81
CA GLY A 318 -17.83 -9.53 -0.31
C GLY A 318 -18.04 -9.64 1.20
N SER A 319 -18.97 -8.84 1.72
CA SER A 319 -19.43 -8.95 3.11
C SER A 319 -20.62 -9.88 3.18
N PHE A 320 -20.50 -11.05 3.80
CA PHE A 320 -21.62 -11.99 3.93
C PHE A 320 -22.75 -11.42 4.79
N VAL A 321 -22.42 -10.58 5.78
CA VAL A 321 -23.41 -9.93 6.64
C VAL A 321 -24.19 -8.87 5.88
N ARG A 322 -23.49 -7.96 5.19
CA ARG A 322 -24.13 -6.86 4.45
C ARG A 322 -24.65 -7.27 3.08
N MET A 323 -24.18 -8.40 2.56
CA MET A 323 -24.47 -8.90 1.20
C MET A 323 -24.07 -7.87 0.13
N ASP A 324 -22.91 -7.24 0.34
CA ASP A 324 -22.31 -6.25 -0.55
C ASP A 324 -20.93 -6.68 -1.05
N TYR A 325 -20.49 -6.08 -2.15
CA TYR A 325 -19.16 -6.24 -2.73
C TYR A 325 -18.63 -4.89 -3.25
N GLY A 326 -17.33 -4.66 -3.14
CA GLY A 326 -16.69 -3.45 -3.65
C GLY A 326 -15.16 -3.56 -3.64
N THR A 327 -14.52 -2.42 -3.90
CA THR A 327 -13.07 -2.33 -4.17
C THR A 327 -12.20 -2.78 -2.99
N GLY A 328 -12.68 -2.72 -1.75
CA GLY A 328 -11.98 -3.29 -0.59
C GLY A 328 -11.84 -4.81 -0.66
N HIS A 329 -12.86 -5.51 -1.16
CA HIS A 329 -12.86 -6.96 -1.34
C HIS A 329 -11.96 -7.37 -2.53
N GLU A 330 -12.00 -6.61 -3.63
CA GLU A 330 -11.06 -6.74 -4.75
C GLU A 330 -9.60 -6.56 -4.28
N THR A 331 -9.36 -5.55 -3.44
CA THR A 331 -8.04 -5.27 -2.86
C THR A 331 -7.58 -6.41 -1.96
N ALA A 332 -8.48 -6.98 -1.16
CA ALA A 332 -8.14 -8.12 -0.31
C ALA A 332 -7.72 -9.35 -1.12
N PHE A 333 -8.33 -9.59 -2.28
CA PHE A 333 -7.89 -10.63 -3.18
C PHE A 333 -6.50 -10.34 -3.76
N ALA A 334 -6.23 -9.09 -4.15
CA ALA A 334 -4.89 -8.68 -4.55
C ALA A 334 -3.85 -8.89 -3.43
N MET A 335 -4.24 -8.70 -2.17
CA MET A 335 -3.39 -8.99 -1.00
C MET A 335 -3.17 -10.49 -0.79
N LEU A 336 -4.17 -11.33 -1.05
CA LEU A 336 -3.99 -12.79 -1.06
C LEU A 336 -2.95 -13.19 -2.11
N LEU A 337 -3.06 -12.66 -3.33
CA LEU A 337 -2.10 -12.92 -4.42
C LEU A 337 -0.70 -12.41 -4.08
N LEU A 338 -0.61 -11.26 -3.41
CA LEU A 338 0.64 -10.77 -2.85
C LEU A 338 1.22 -11.80 -1.90
N CYS A 339 0.49 -12.19 -0.86
CA CYS A 339 0.97 -13.16 0.12
C CYS A 339 1.44 -14.48 -0.52
N LEU A 340 0.70 -15.01 -1.51
CA LEU A 340 1.10 -16.20 -2.28
C LEU A 340 2.40 -15.97 -3.09
N THR A 341 2.63 -14.75 -3.57
CA THR A 341 3.88 -14.34 -4.24
C THR A 341 5.03 -14.17 -3.24
N LEU A 342 4.75 -13.71 -2.02
CA LEU A 342 5.74 -13.52 -0.96
C LEU A 342 6.30 -14.84 -0.44
N ILE A 343 5.42 -15.83 -0.26
CA ILE A 343 5.82 -17.19 0.12
C ILE A 343 6.40 -17.99 -1.06
N ARG A 344 6.52 -17.39 -2.24
CA ARG A 344 7.04 -18.00 -3.49
C ARG A 344 6.22 -19.18 -3.99
N PHE A 345 4.95 -19.28 -3.59
CA PHE A 345 4.00 -20.19 -4.22
C PHE A 345 3.69 -19.73 -5.65
N LEU A 346 3.40 -18.44 -5.82
CA LEU A 346 3.48 -17.75 -7.11
C LEU A 346 4.89 -17.18 -7.25
N ARG A 347 5.59 -17.44 -8.35
CA ARG A 347 6.93 -16.91 -8.56
C ARG A 347 6.84 -15.48 -9.08
N PRO A 348 7.67 -14.56 -8.56
CA PRO A 348 7.71 -13.16 -8.98
C PRO A 348 8.53 -12.99 -10.27
N ASP A 349 8.30 -13.86 -11.27
CA ASP A 349 8.94 -13.78 -12.58
C ASP A 349 7.98 -13.17 -13.62
N PRO A 350 8.50 -12.55 -14.69
CA PRO A 350 7.66 -11.77 -15.62
C PRO A 350 6.53 -12.57 -16.28
N GLU A 351 6.72 -13.88 -16.50
CA GLU A 351 5.75 -14.73 -17.16
C GLU A 351 4.63 -15.12 -16.21
N GLU A 352 4.97 -15.57 -15.00
CA GLU A 352 3.97 -15.92 -13.99
C GLU A 352 3.22 -14.68 -13.46
N GLU A 353 3.88 -13.54 -13.29
CA GLU A 353 3.22 -12.26 -12.96
C GLU A 353 2.21 -11.83 -14.04
N ARG A 354 2.51 -12.07 -15.32
CA ARG A 354 1.57 -11.82 -16.42
C ARG A 354 0.37 -12.77 -16.36
N GLN A 355 0.60 -14.05 -16.07
CA GLN A 355 -0.45 -15.07 -15.90
C GLN A 355 -1.39 -14.76 -14.73
N VAL A 356 -0.85 -14.24 -13.62
CA VAL A 356 -1.63 -13.81 -12.46
C VAL A 356 -2.65 -12.74 -12.85
N VAL A 357 -2.31 -11.81 -13.76
CA VAL A 357 -3.26 -10.78 -14.20
C VAL A 357 -4.16 -11.26 -15.33
N LEU A 358 -3.59 -11.78 -16.41
CA LEU A 358 -4.35 -12.03 -17.65
C LEU A 358 -5.17 -13.32 -17.66
N VAL A 359 -4.96 -14.19 -16.66
CA VAL A 359 -5.67 -15.47 -16.53
C VAL A 359 -6.32 -15.59 -15.15
N LEU A 360 -5.54 -15.52 -14.07
CA LEU A 360 -6.05 -15.74 -12.71
C LEU A 360 -6.99 -14.61 -12.27
N PHE A 361 -6.55 -13.35 -12.39
CA PHE A 361 -7.37 -12.21 -11.98
C PHE A 361 -8.62 -12.06 -12.85
N VAL A 362 -8.54 -12.38 -14.15
CA VAL A 362 -9.74 -12.46 -15.02
C VAL A 362 -10.73 -13.50 -14.49
N ARG A 363 -10.26 -14.68 -14.08
CA ARG A 363 -11.12 -15.72 -13.50
C ARG A 363 -11.75 -15.30 -12.18
N TYR A 364 -11.03 -14.53 -11.38
CA TYR A 364 -11.56 -13.91 -10.15
C TYR A 364 -12.68 -12.92 -10.47
N LEU A 365 -12.48 -12.03 -11.45
CA LEU A 365 -13.52 -11.07 -11.87
C LEU A 365 -14.80 -11.79 -12.31
N THR A 366 -14.70 -12.85 -13.11
CA THR A 366 -15.89 -13.59 -13.58
C THR A 366 -16.62 -14.28 -12.44
N LEU A 367 -15.91 -14.81 -11.44
CA LEU A 367 -16.51 -15.35 -10.22
C LEU A 367 -17.24 -14.25 -9.43
N SER A 368 -16.60 -13.11 -9.21
CA SER A 368 -17.19 -11.97 -8.49
C SER A 368 -18.44 -11.45 -9.20
N TRP A 369 -18.42 -11.30 -10.53
CA TRP A 369 -19.61 -10.92 -11.32
C TRP A 369 -20.74 -11.92 -11.18
N ARG A 370 -20.44 -13.22 -11.20
CA ARG A 370 -21.46 -14.25 -11.03
C ARG A 370 -22.06 -14.23 -9.61
N LEU A 371 -21.26 -14.03 -8.57
CA LEU A 371 -21.75 -13.83 -7.20
C LEU A 371 -22.68 -12.61 -7.12
N GLN A 372 -22.28 -11.50 -7.74
CA GLN A 372 -23.10 -10.28 -7.81
C GLN A 372 -24.44 -10.53 -8.50
N ASP A 373 -24.45 -11.21 -9.64
CA ASP A 373 -25.65 -11.46 -10.43
C ASP A 373 -26.60 -12.45 -9.75
N VAL A 374 -26.08 -13.60 -9.31
CA VAL A 374 -26.90 -14.68 -8.75
C VAL A 374 -27.47 -14.27 -7.39
N TYR A 375 -26.67 -13.61 -6.55
CA TYR A 375 -27.09 -13.23 -5.21
C TYR A 375 -27.53 -11.76 -5.08
N LYS A 376 -27.55 -10.99 -6.18
CA LYS A 376 -27.99 -9.59 -6.21
C LYS A 376 -27.27 -8.73 -5.17
N LEU A 377 -25.95 -8.85 -5.13
CA LEU A 377 -25.12 -8.14 -4.14
C LEU A 377 -25.19 -6.63 -4.37
N GLU A 378 -25.21 -5.88 -3.28
CA GLU A 378 -25.18 -4.42 -3.34
C GLU A 378 -23.74 -3.90 -3.56
N PRO A 379 -23.55 -2.77 -4.26
CA PRO A 379 -22.28 -2.06 -4.27
C PRO A 379 -21.88 -1.63 -2.85
N ALA A 380 -20.68 -2.01 -2.42
CA ALA A 380 -20.16 -1.63 -1.12
C ALA A 380 -19.65 -0.18 -1.14
N GLY A 381 -20.27 0.68 -0.34
CA GLY A 381 -19.93 2.10 -0.22
C GLY A 381 -20.74 3.02 -1.15
N SER A 382 -20.87 4.28 -0.78
CA SER A 382 -21.66 5.29 -1.50
C SER A 382 -20.78 6.25 -2.29
N HIS A 383 -20.16 5.78 -3.39
CA HIS A 383 -19.49 6.70 -4.32
C HIS A 383 -20.46 7.33 -5.34
N GLY A 384 -21.67 6.75 -5.48
CA GLY A 384 -22.68 7.24 -6.41
C GLY A 384 -22.12 7.38 -7.84
N VAL A 385 -22.59 8.39 -8.56
CA VAL A 385 -22.16 8.68 -9.95
C VAL A 385 -20.69 9.16 -10.02
N TRP A 386 -20.04 9.44 -8.88
CA TRP A 386 -18.66 9.93 -8.79
C TRP A 386 -17.61 8.82 -8.58
N GLY A 387 -18.05 7.58 -8.36
CA GLY A 387 -17.17 6.41 -8.38
C GLY A 387 -16.70 6.08 -9.80
N LEU A 388 -15.54 5.44 -9.92
CA LEU A 388 -15.08 4.94 -11.22
C LEU A 388 -16.03 3.84 -11.74
N ASP A 389 -16.42 2.94 -10.85
CA ASP A 389 -17.27 1.77 -11.07
C ASP A 389 -17.95 1.43 -9.72
N ASP A 390 -19.03 0.64 -9.76
CA ASP A 390 -19.78 0.27 -8.56
C ASP A 390 -19.01 -0.71 -7.66
N SER A 391 -18.11 -1.51 -8.23
CA SER A 391 -17.52 -2.65 -7.51
C SER A 391 -16.05 -2.90 -7.76
N HIS A 392 -15.51 -2.55 -8.93
CA HIS A 392 -14.17 -2.96 -9.35
C HIS A 392 -13.30 -1.77 -9.77
N PHE A 393 -11.99 -1.86 -9.52
CA PHE A 393 -11.05 -0.81 -9.91
C PHE A 393 -9.84 -1.40 -10.64
N LEU A 394 -9.29 -2.50 -10.14
CA LEU A 394 -8.02 -3.06 -10.64
C LEU A 394 -8.10 -3.52 -12.11
N GLY A 395 -9.27 -3.97 -12.58
CA GLY A 395 -9.51 -4.28 -13.99
C GLY A 395 -9.19 -3.10 -14.93
N TYR A 396 -9.53 -1.87 -14.52
CA TYR A 396 -9.22 -0.65 -15.28
C TYR A 396 -7.74 -0.28 -15.24
N ILE A 397 -7.04 -0.50 -14.10
CA ILE A 397 -5.59 -0.27 -13.99
C ILE A 397 -4.83 -1.23 -14.91
N PHE A 398 -5.10 -2.52 -14.80
CA PHE A 398 -4.43 -3.53 -15.63
C PHE A 398 -4.78 -3.38 -17.11
N GLY A 399 -6.05 -3.11 -17.43
CA GLY A 399 -6.48 -2.92 -18.80
C GLY A 399 -5.92 -1.66 -19.45
N SER A 400 -5.76 -0.57 -18.70
CA SER A 400 -5.06 0.63 -19.20
C SER A 400 -3.56 0.39 -19.34
N ALA A 401 -2.95 -0.46 -18.49
CA ALA A 401 -1.55 -0.89 -18.66
C ALA A 401 -1.34 -1.65 -19.97
N GLN A 402 -2.25 -2.59 -20.29
CA GLN A 402 -2.20 -3.34 -21.56
C GLN A 402 -2.15 -2.43 -22.80
N LEU A 403 -2.79 -1.26 -22.73
CA LEU A 403 -2.91 -0.29 -23.82
C LEU A 403 -1.94 0.90 -23.71
N ARG A 404 -1.07 0.91 -22.69
CA ARG A 404 -0.32 2.10 -22.26
C ARG A 404 0.60 2.68 -23.34
N ASP A 405 1.33 1.80 -24.00
CA ASP A 405 2.44 2.15 -24.90
C ASP A 405 2.04 2.01 -26.40
N GLN A 406 0.73 1.96 -26.68
CA GLN A 406 0.19 1.94 -28.04
C GLN A 406 -0.67 3.17 -28.31
N ASP A 407 -0.71 3.60 -29.57
CA ASP A 407 -1.51 4.74 -30.05
C ASP A 407 -2.60 4.35 -31.06
N ALA A 408 -2.68 3.07 -31.43
CA ALA A 408 -3.62 2.58 -32.46
C ALA A 408 -5.08 2.64 -32.02
N ILE A 409 -5.34 2.43 -30.72
CA ILE A 409 -6.66 2.44 -30.11
C ILE A 409 -6.77 3.71 -29.26
N PRO A 410 -7.52 4.73 -29.68
CA PRO A 410 -7.76 5.92 -28.87
C PRO A 410 -8.58 5.62 -27.62
N VAL A 411 -8.40 6.37 -26.53
CA VAL A 411 -9.18 6.17 -25.29
C VAL A 411 -10.69 6.26 -25.54
N ALA A 412 -11.13 7.23 -26.35
CA ALA A 412 -12.54 7.41 -26.72
C ALA A 412 -13.19 6.19 -27.44
N SER A 413 -12.39 5.20 -27.88
CA SER A 413 -12.93 3.95 -28.43
C SER A 413 -13.79 3.17 -27.44
N VAL A 414 -13.56 3.31 -26.12
CA VAL A 414 -14.35 2.61 -25.10
C VAL A 414 -15.84 2.96 -25.13
N LEU A 415 -16.21 4.10 -25.72
CA LEU A 415 -17.61 4.53 -25.88
C LEU A 415 -18.31 3.90 -27.09
N ARG A 416 -17.60 3.05 -27.85
CA ARG A 416 -18.10 2.41 -29.09
C ARG A 416 -18.09 0.88 -28.95
N PRO A 417 -19.01 0.29 -28.16
CA PRO A 417 -19.17 -1.16 -28.11
C PRO A 417 -19.63 -1.74 -29.47
N PRO A 418 -19.35 -3.02 -29.77
CA PRO A 418 -18.69 -4.01 -28.91
C PRO A 418 -17.17 -3.84 -28.88
N LEU A 419 -16.58 -4.04 -27.70
CA LEU A 419 -15.14 -3.98 -27.49
C LEU A 419 -14.53 -5.40 -27.44
N PRO A 420 -13.27 -5.60 -27.91
CA PRO A 420 -12.62 -6.90 -27.83
C PRO A 420 -12.45 -7.40 -26.38
N PRO A 421 -12.72 -8.68 -26.08
CA PRO A 421 -12.57 -9.25 -24.74
C PRO A 421 -11.11 -9.51 -24.34
N THR A 422 -10.14 -9.11 -25.17
CA THR A 422 -8.71 -9.36 -24.96
C THR A 422 -8.05 -8.39 -23.96
N ASN A 423 -8.79 -7.37 -23.50
CA ASN A 423 -8.32 -6.31 -22.63
C ASN A 423 -9.22 -6.16 -21.40
N LEU A 424 -8.64 -6.06 -20.20
CA LEU A 424 -9.40 -6.01 -18.95
C LEU A 424 -10.25 -4.73 -18.82
N TYR A 425 -9.80 -3.59 -19.35
CA TYR A 425 -10.57 -2.34 -19.34
C TYR A 425 -11.82 -2.51 -20.19
N PHE A 426 -11.66 -3.08 -21.38
CA PHE A 426 -12.76 -3.32 -22.30
C PHE A 426 -13.76 -4.34 -21.73
N MET A 427 -13.27 -5.41 -21.10
CA MET A 427 -14.14 -6.36 -20.39
C MET A 427 -14.95 -5.67 -19.29
N SER A 428 -14.34 -4.81 -18.47
CA SER A 428 -15.04 -4.05 -17.44
C SER A 428 -16.09 -3.08 -18.02
N ILE A 429 -15.80 -2.42 -19.14
CA ILE A 429 -16.77 -1.56 -19.84
C ILE A 429 -17.93 -2.37 -20.42
N MET A 430 -17.65 -3.51 -21.05
CA MET A 430 -18.69 -4.39 -21.56
C MET A 430 -19.60 -4.91 -20.43
N ARG A 431 -19.00 -5.25 -19.28
CA ARG A 431 -19.75 -5.61 -18.07
C ARG A 431 -20.70 -4.51 -17.61
N ILE A 432 -20.27 -3.24 -17.62
CA ILE A 432 -21.17 -2.10 -17.31
C ILE A 432 -22.37 -2.09 -18.26
N HIS A 433 -22.17 -2.28 -19.56
CA HIS A 433 -23.27 -2.27 -20.53
C HIS A 433 -24.25 -3.44 -20.35
N GLU A 434 -23.82 -4.54 -19.74
CA GLU A 434 -24.71 -5.65 -19.39
C GLU A 434 -25.60 -5.33 -18.19
N VAL A 435 -25.08 -4.62 -17.19
CA VAL A 435 -25.79 -4.40 -15.91
C VAL A 435 -26.45 -3.03 -15.76
N LYS A 436 -25.99 -2.02 -16.50
CA LYS A 436 -26.53 -0.65 -16.47
C LYS A 436 -27.18 -0.30 -17.81
N HIS A 437 -28.29 0.40 -17.73
CA HIS A 437 -29.08 0.82 -18.89
C HIS A 437 -29.23 2.33 -18.93
N GLY A 438 -29.33 2.86 -20.14
CA GLY A 438 -29.39 4.31 -20.40
C GLY A 438 -28.09 4.86 -20.97
N PRO A 439 -27.98 6.18 -21.15
CA PRO A 439 -26.79 6.82 -21.66
C PRO A 439 -25.59 6.64 -20.74
N PHE A 440 -24.45 6.22 -21.30
CA PHE A 440 -23.24 5.89 -20.53
C PHE A 440 -22.75 7.04 -19.63
N HIS A 441 -22.87 8.28 -20.09
CA HIS A 441 -22.44 9.46 -19.34
C HIS A 441 -23.29 9.75 -18.09
N GLU A 442 -24.52 9.22 -18.00
CA GLU A 442 -25.40 9.41 -16.86
C GLU A 442 -25.05 8.46 -15.70
N HIS A 443 -24.74 7.20 -16.01
CA HIS A 443 -24.52 6.16 -15.00
C HIS A 443 -23.04 5.84 -14.74
N SER A 444 -22.14 6.29 -15.62
CA SER A 444 -20.69 6.06 -15.58
C SER A 444 -19.91 7.32 -15.97
N SER A 445 -20.27 8.45 -15.35
CA SER A 445 -19.77 9.79 -15.71
C SER A 445 -18.24 9.94 -15.62
N GLN A 446 -17.58 9.29 -14.65
CA GLN A 446 -16.13 9.35 -14.50
C GLN A 446 -15.41 8.63 -15.65
N LEU A 447 -15.86 7.42 -15.99
CA LEU A 447 -15.33 6.69 -17.14
C LEU A 447 -15.59 7.45 -18.45
N TYR A 448 -16.76 8.09 -18.58
CA TYR A 448 -17.06 8.96 -19.73
C TYR A 448 -16.12 10.18 -19.79
N SER A 449 -15.85 10.82 -18.65
CA SER A 449 -14.95 11.97 -18.55
C SER A 449 -13.51 11.60 -18.89
N ILE A 450 -13.05 10.43 -18.44
CA ILE A 450 -11.74 9.88 -18.83
C ILE A 450 -11.70 9.63 -20.34
N ALA A 451 -12.73 8.98 -20.90
CA ALA A 451 -12.80 8.62 -22.31
C ALA A 451 -12.82 9.83 -23.26
N THR A 452 -13.45 10.93 -22.84
CA THR A 452 -13.59 12.15 -23.63
C THR A 452 -12.47 13.17 -23.38
N GLY A 453 -11.94 13.22 -22.16
CA GLY A 453 -10.96 14.22 -21.72
C GLY A 453 -9.50 13.79 -21.84
N VAL A 454 -9.20 12.49 -21.87
CA VAL A 454 -7.83 11.97 -21.89
C VAL A 454 -7.50 11.31 -23.24
N GLN A 455 -6.45 11.79 -23.90
CA GLN A 455 -6.09 11.33 -25.25
C GLN A 455 -5.23 10.05 -25.26
N HIS A 456 -4.33 9.88 -24.28
CA HIS A 456 -3.34 8.80 -24.28
C HIS A 456 -3.54 7.84 -23.12
N TRP A 457 -3.42 6.53 -23.37
CA TRP A 457 -3.55 5.50 -22.36
C TRP A 457 -2.48 5.57 -21.26
N ALA A 458 -1.26 6.05 -21.56
CA ALA A 458 -0.26 6.37 -20.54
C ALA A 458 -0.76 7.36 -19.48
N LYS A 459 -1.55 8.38 -19.88
CA LYS A 459 -2.17 9.33 -18.94
C LYS A 459 -3.34 8.70 -18.20
N VAL A 460 -4.15 7.88 -18.87
CA VAL A 460 -5.23 7.11 -18.21
C VAL A 460 -4.66 6.21 -17.12
N HIS A 461 -3.64 5.42 -17.45
CA HIS A 461 -3.02 4.48 -16.55
C HIS A 461 -2.40 5.15 -15.31
N SER A 462 -1.58 6.19 -15.51
CA SER A 462 -0.99 6.94 -14.39
C SER A 462 -2.04 7.68 -13.56
N GLY A 463 -3.11 8.20 -14.18
CA GLY A 463 -4.24 8.81 -13.49
C GLY A 463 -5.02 7.81 -12.64
N LEU A 464 -5.33 6.64 -13.18
CA LEU A 464 -6.02 5.57 -12.47
C LEU A 464 -5.22 5.02 -11.30
N PHE A 465 -3.90 4.90 -11.43
CA PHE A 465 -3.04 4.53 -10.31
C PHE A 465 -3.12 5.54 -9.15
N LYS A 466 -3.02 6.85 -9.45
CA LYS A 466 -3.16 7.91 -8.45
C LYS A 466 -4.55 7.91 -7.82
N MET A 467 -5.59 7.70 -8.63
CA MET A 467 -6.96 7.62 -8.15
C MET A 467 -7.16 6.38 -7.26
N TYR A 468 -6.57 5.24 -7.57
CA TYR A 468 -6.63 4.04 -6.71
C TYR A 468 -5.94 4.28 -5.35
N GLU A 469 -4.78 4.93 -5.36
CA GLU A 469 -4.08 5.31 -4.13
C GLU A 469 -4.93 6.23 -3.26
N ALA A 470 -5.55 7.27 -3.82
CA ALA A 470 -6.35 8.22 -3.06
C ALA A 470 -7.72 7.65 -2.65
N GLU A 471 -8.40 6.97 -3.57
CA GLU A 471 -9.82 6.64 -3.45
C GLU A 471 -10.07 5.21 -2.93
N VAL A 472 -9.08 4.33 -2.98
CA VAL A 472 -9.17 2.96 -2.45
C VAL A 472 -8.22 2.81 -1.26
N LEU A 473 -6.90 2.88 -1.49
CA LEU A 473 -5.91 2.60 -0.44
C LEU A 473 -5.89 3.67 0.66
N GLY A 474 -6.06 4.94 0.29
CA GLY A 474 -6.09 6.08 1.20
C GLY A 474 -7.43 6.29 1.92
N LYS A 475 -8.48 5.56 1.54
CA LYS A 475 -9.80 5.68 2.18
C LYS A 475 -9.97 4.64 3.28
N ARG A 476 -9.95 5.12 4.53
CA ARG A 476 -10.19 4.28 5.72
C ARG A 476 -11.45 3.42 5.59
N VAL A 477 -12.57 3.96 5.12
CA VAL A 477 -13.83 3.21 4.98
C VAL A 477 -13.73 2.00 4.04
N VAL A 478 -12.76 2.01 3.12
CA VAL A 478 -12.49 0.92 2.17
C VAL A 478 -11.51 -0.09 2.76
N VAL A 479 -10.42 0.37 3.36
CA VAL A 479 -9.33 -0.50 3.85
C VAL A 479 -9.48 -0.98 5.30
N GLN A 480 -10.37 -0.39 6.10
CA GLN A 480 -10.55 -0.72 7.53
C GLN A 480 -10.89 -2.19 7.80
N HIS A 481 -11.39 -2.91 6.79
CA HIS A 481 -11.77 -4.31 6.91
C HIS A 481 -10.69 -5.26 6.39
N ILE A 482 -9.58 -4.75 5.84
CA ILE A 482 -8.46 -5.58 5.38
C ILE A 482 -7.67 -6.05 6.62
N PRO A 483 -7.60 -7.37 6.88
CA PRO A 483 -6.96 -7.92 8.07
C PRO A 483 -5.44 -7.85 7.90
N LEU A 484 -4.85 -6.76 8.35
CA LEU A 484 -3.39 -6.60 8.39
C LEU A 484 -2.85 -7.31 9.64
N GLY A 485 -2.00 -8.30 9.45
CA GLY A 485 -1.32 -9.07 10.49
C GLY A 485 -0.44 -10.18 9.93
N GLY A 486 0.67 -10.49 10.62
CA GLY A 486 1.59 -11.57 10.27
C GLY A 486 2.33 -11.36 8.95
N LEU A 487 1.74 -11.82 7.83
CA LEU A 487 2.35 -11.69 6.50
C LEU A 487 2.23 -10.30 5.90
N ILE A 488 1.36 -9.42 6.40
CA ILE A 488 1.32 -8.00 6.04
C ILE A 488 0.97 -7.20 7.30
N GLU A 489 1.97 -6.60 7.94
CA GLU A 489 1.83 -5.88 9.22
C GLU A 489 1.82 -4.37 8.99
N TRP A 490 0.97 -3.68 9.74
CA TRP A 490 0.95 -2.22 9.77
C TRP A 490 2.07 -1.71 10.65
N ASN A 491 2.99 -0.93 10.10
CA ASN A 491 3.95 -0.18 10.89
C ASN A 491 3.22 1.03 11.50
N VAL A 492 2.80 0.95 12.77
CA VAL A 492 2.17 2.08 13.47
C VAL A 492 3.28 3.05 13.87
N GLU A 493 3.65 3.98 13.00
CA GLU A 493 4.40 5.17 13.40
C GLU A 493 3.43 6.36 13.46
N ASN A 494 3.32 6.97 14.64
CA ASN A 494 2.65 8.23 14.98
C ASN A 494 1.13 8.33 14.75
N ALA A 495 0.35 7.59 15.56
CA ALA A 495 -0.93 8.13 16.00
C ALA A 495 -0.62 9.23 17.03
N GLU A 496 -0.57 10.49 16.60
CA GLU A 496 -0.71 11.61 17.52
C GLU A 496 -1.95 11.33 18.38
N SER A 497 -1.75 11.28 19.69
CA SER A 497 -2.81 11.11 20.67
C SER A 497 -3.86 12.20 20.46
N ILE A 498 -4.98 11.86 19.83
CA ILE A 498 -6.20 12.65 19.91
C ILE A 498 -6.58 12.64 21.41
N PRO A 499 -6.66 13.79 22.10
CA PRO A 499 -7.06 13.79 23.50
C PRO A 499 -8.45 13.19 23.62
N ASP A 500 -8.56 12.18 24.48
CA ASP A 500 -9.79 11.49 24.84
C ASP A 500 -10.77 12.51 25.44
N ALA A 501 -11.78 12.91 24.66
CA ALA A 501 -12.86 13.75 25.15
C ALA A 501 -13.95 12.85 25.75
N SER A 502 -13.66 12.26 26.91
CA SER A 502 -14.70 11.63 27.73
C SER A 502 -14.35 11.63 29.22
N ALA A 503 -14.52 12.79 29.86
CA ALA A 503 -14.81 12.92 31.28
C ALA A 503 -15.37 14.33 31.56
N ASP A 504 -16.69 14.50 31.47
CA ASP A 504 -17.49 14.90 32.63
C ASP A 504 -18.94 15.21 32.21
N VAL A 505 -19.85 14.41 32.77
CA VAL A 505 -21.29 14.65 32.78
C VAL A 505 -21.60 15.27 34.14
N SER A 506 -21.94 16.56 34.17
CA SER A 506 -22.91 17.06 35.15
C SER A 506 -23.63 18.32 34.65
N SER A 507 -24.95 18.25 34.82
CA SER A 507 -26.02 19.15 34.41
C SER A 507 -25.99 20.51 35.10
N VAL A 508 -26.32 21.62 34.40
CA VAL A 508 -27.38 22.58 34.78
C VAL A 508 -27.93 23.32 33.54
N SER A 509 -29.26 23.42 33.49
CA SER A 509 -30.12 24.10 32.54
C SER A 509 -29.98 25.64 32.52
N SER A 510 -29.97 26.26 31.32
CA SER A 510 -30.83 27.41 30.95
C SER A 510 -30.48 27.96 29.55
N ALA A 511 -31.47 27.97 28.64
CA ALA A 511 -31.50 28.78 27.41
C ALA A 511 -31.96 30.21 27.75
N PRO A 512 -31.86 31.27 26.89
CA PRO A 512 -31.81 31.31 25.40
C PRO A 512 -30.89 32.45 24.83
N PRO A 513 -31.05 33.03 23.60
CA PRO A 513 -31.45 32.51 22.29
C PRO A 513 -30.43 32.75 21.14
N TYR A 514 -30.58 31.96 20.06
CA TYR A 514 -30.23 32.15 18.64
C TYR A 514 -29.40 33.37 18.18
N SER A 515 -28.28 33.08 17.50
CA SER A 515 -27.76 33.88 16.37
C SER A 515 -27.15 32.94 15.32
N ARG A 516 -27.42 33.22 14.05
CA ARG A 516 -27.21 32.35 12.89
C ARG A 516 -26.18 32.97 11.95
N ALA A 517 -25.03 32.32 11.75
CA ALA A 517 -24.09 32.42 10.61
C ALA A 517 -22.83 31.60 10.98
N GLY A 518 -22.11 30.89 10.12
CA GLY A 518 -22.12 30.65 8.69
C GLY A 518 -21.00 29.62 8.41
N GLY A 519 -21.17 28.79 7.37
CA GLY A 519 -20.21 27.74 7.03
C GLY A 519 -18.85 28.29 6.59
N THR A 520 -17.77 27.67 7.06
CA THR A 520 -16.40 27.98 6.70
C THR A 520 -16.05 27.31 5.37
N GLN A 521 -15.76 28.13 4.34
CA GLN A 521 -15.24 27.69 3.05
C GLN A 521 -13.71 27.50 3.07
N ALA A 522 -13.23 26.70 2.12
CA ALA A 522 -11.84 26.30 1.90
C ALA A 522 -10.91 27.44 1.40
N PRO A 523 -9.57 27.34 1.62
CA PRO A 523 -8.69 28.50 1.79
C PRO A 523 -8.02 29.10 0.54
N TRP A 524 -8.49 28.83 -0.69
CA TRP A 524 -7.74 29.24 -1.89
C TRP A 524 -8.30 30.47 -2.64
N ALA A 525 -9.31 31.14 -2.09
CA ALA A 525 -9.83 32.37 -2.68
C ALA A 525 -9.07 33.61 -2.17
N SER A 526 -7.95 33.96 -2.82
CA SER A 526 -7.27 35.25 -2.62
C SER A 526 -6.46 35.67 -3.84
N ALA A 527 -7.04 36.50 -4.72
CA ALA A 527 -6.33 37.53 -5.46
C ALA A 527 -7.34 38.53 -6.07
N THR A 528 -7.31 39.75 -5.57
CA THR A 528 -8.09 40.92 -6.03
C THR A 528 -7.39 41.64 -7.18
N PRO A 529 -8.12 42.50 -7.93
CA PRO A 529 -7.70 43.90 -7.93
C PRO A 529 -8.81 44.95 -7.67
N ARG A 530 -8.37 46.05 -7.02
CA ARG A 530 -8.94 47.40 -6.74
C ARG A 530 -9.93 47.97 -7.80
N ALA A 531 -11.14 48.43 -7.45
CA ALA A 531 -11.62 49.69 -6.80
C ALA A 531 -12.11 50.78 -7.82
N TYR A 532 -13.44 50.88 -8.11
CA TYR A 532 -14.47 51.88 -7.67
C TYR A 532 -14.52 53.21 -8.48
N PRO A 533 -15.65 53.98 -8.58
CA PRO A 533 -17.01 53.78 -8.03
C PRO A 533 -18.27 54.15 -8.91
N LEU A 534 -19.46 53.71 -8.41
CA LEU A 534 -20.85 54.27 -8.53
C LEU A 534 -21.56 54.18 -9.91
N ASN A 535 -22.85 53.82 -10.09
CA ASN A 535 -24.03 53.85 -9.20
C ASN A 535 -25.23 53.09 -9.85
N LEU A 536 -26.24 52.75 -9.02
CA LEU A 536 -27.66 52.40 -9.30
C LEU A 536 -28.07 51.04 -9.93
N SER A 537 -28.50 50.15 -9.03
CA SER A 537 -29.86 49.53 -8.91
C SER A 537 -30.53 48.70 -10.02
N VAL A 538 -31.03 47.53 -9.56
CA VAL A 538 -32.27 46.80 -9.94
C VAL A 538 -32.08 45.44 -10.66
N SER A 539 -32.28 44.38 -9.87
CA SER A 539 -32.83 43.03 -10.11
C SER A 539 -32.63 42.31 -11.47
N GLY A 540 -32.13 41.06 -11.39
CA GLY A 540 -32.39 40.05 -12.41
C GLY A 540 -31.34 38.94 -12.49
N VAL A 541 -31.81 37.71 -12.32
CA VAL A 541 -31.15 36.40 -12.53
C VAL A 541 -30.22 36.40 -13.77
N THR A 542 -28.98 35.88 -13.65
CA THR A 542 -28.09 35.65 -14.80
C THR A 542 -27.49 34.24 -14.79
N HIS A 543 -27.70 33.56 -15.93
CA HIS A 543 -27.09 32.31 -16.36
C HIS A 543 -25.59 32.48 -16.70
N ALA A 544 -24.85 31.38 -16.67
CA ALA A 544 -23.44 31.32 -17.07
C ALA A 544 -23.24 31.54 -18.60
N PRO A 545 -22.23 32.30 -19.03
CA PRO A 545 -22.10 32.76 -20.41
C PRO A 545 -21.05 31.96 -21.20
N TRP A 546 -21.44 30.89 -21.88
CA TRP A 546 -20.63 30.28 -22.96
C TRP A 546 -21.55 29.62 -24.01
N VAL A 547 -22.48 30.38 -24.57
CA VAL A 547 -23.22 29.98 -25.79
C VAL A 547 -23.42 31.22 -26.65
N ASP A 548 -22.56 31.38 -27.66
CA ASP A 548 -22.75 32.18 -28.88
C ASP A 548 -21.77 31.56 -29.90
N ALA A 549 -22.10 31.06 -31.08
CA ALA A 549 -23.15 31.36 -32.06
C ALA A 549 -23.30 30.16 -33.07
N PRO A 550 -23.91 30.28 -34.27
CA PRO A 550 -25.35 30.43 -34.56
C PRO A 550 -25.89 29.36 -35.55
N TYR A 551 -27.21 29.11 -35.55
CA TYR A 551 -27.96 28.57 -36.71
C TYR A 551 -29.27 29.36 -36.91
N PRO A 552 -29.79 29.51 -38.15
CA PRO A 552 -30.78 30.53 -38.49
C PRO A 552 -32.26 30.12 -38.39
N ALA A 553 -33.05 31.10 -37.92
CA ALA A 553 -34.46 31.48 -38.21
C ALA A 553 -35.50 30.39 -38.61
N ALA A 554 -36.51 30.12 -37.75
CA ALA A 554 -37.88 30.71 -37.73
C ALA A 554 -38.91 29.94 -38.60
N ARG A 555 -40.19 29.71 -38.28
CA ARG A 555 -41.20 30.43 -37.48
C ARG A 555 -42.27 29.48 -36.90
N HIS A 556 -42.85 29.90 -35.78
CA HIS A 556 -44.11 29.46 -35.16
C HIS A 556 -45.35 29.62 -36.06
N VAL A 557 -46.41 28.83 -35.82
CA VAL A 557 -47.76 29.32 -35.39
C VAL A 557 -48.50 28.20 -34.62
N THR A 558 -49.25 28.63 -33.60
CA THR A 558 -49.99 27.99 -32.50
C THR A 558 -51.39 27.39 -32.86
N PRO A 559 -52.08 26.71 -31.92
CA PRO A 559 -53.19 25.75 -32.14
C PRO A 559 -54.59 26.40 -32.01
N PRO A 560 -55.69 25.62 -32.06
CA PRO A 560 -56.49 25.43 -30.83
C PRO A 560 -57.28 24.09 -30.74
N ALA A 561 -58.13 24.03 -29.71
CA ALA A 561 -58.67 22.88 -29.00
C ALA A 561 -59.99 22.25 -29.51
N SER A 562 -60.25 21.07 -28.94
CA SER A 562 -61.52 20.46 -28.46
C SER A 562 -62.62 19.94 -29.41
N ALA A 563 -62.96 18.68 -29.10
CA ALA A 563 -64.31 18.09 -28.93
C ALA A 563 -65.04 17.38 -30.09
N LYS A 564 -65.42 16.12 -29.76
CA LYS A 564 -66.62 15.34 -30.16
C LYS A 564 -66.73 14.84 -31.62
N SER A 565 -66.81 13.52 -31.79
CA SER A 565 -68.08 12.82 -32.08
C SER A 565 -67.87 11.43 -32.72
N THR A 566 -68.56 10.47 -32.10
CA THR A 566 -69.02 9.13 -32.52
C THR A 566 -69.02 8.70 -34.00
N ARG A 567 -68.54 7.48 -34.23
CA ARG A 567 -69.08 6.35 -35.06
C ARG A 567 -67.93 5.32 -35.15
N GLY A 568 -68.05 4.02 -34.89
CA GLY A 568 -69.17 3.10 -34.99
C GLY A 568 -68.68 1.88 -35.78
N SER A 569 -68.34 0.81 -35.06
CA SER A 569 -68.46 -0.61 -35.43
C SER A 569 -67.71 -1.20 -36.65
N ASN A 570 -66.85 -2.20 -36.36
CA ASN A 570 -67.03 -3.63 -36.67
C ASN A 570 -65.98 -4.40 -37.51
N TYR A 571 -65.61 -5.59 -36.97
CA TYR A 571 -64.91 -6.77 -37.52
C TYR A 571 -63.40 -6.66 -37.83
N GLY A 572 -62.52 -7.60 -37.45
CA GLY A 572 -62.69 -8.89 -36.80
C GLY A 572 -61.34 -9.47 -36.29
N ARG A 573 -61.48 -10.50 -35.44
CA ARG A 573 -60.44 -11.29 -34.76
C ARG A 573 -59.70 -12.21 -35.75
N MET A 574 -58.37 -12.32 -35.67
CA MET A 574 -57.62 -13.54 -36.03
C MET A 574 -56.49 -13.77 -35.03
N GLY A 575 -56.41 -15.02 -34.55
CA GLY A 575 -55.44 -15.52 -33.56
C GLY A 575 -54.12 -16.04 -34.17
N PRO A 576 -53.26 -16.64 -33.33
CA PRO A 576 -51.82 -16.83 -33.62
C PRO A 576 -51.49 -18.12 -34.39
N PRO A 577 -50.26 -18.24 -34.96
CA PRO A 577 -49.85 -19.38 -35.77
C PRO A 577 -49.29 -20.57 -34.94
N PRO A 578 -49.35 -21.82 -35.45
CA PRO A 578 -48.87 -23.02 -34.77
C PRO A 578 -47.42 -23.42 -35.14
N ALA A 579 -46.84 -24.26 -34.28
CA ALA A 579 -45.47 -24.79 -34.25
C ALA A 579 -45.13 -25.81 -35.38
N PRO A 580 -43.84 -26.11 -35.63
CA PRO A 580 -43.40 -26.96 -36.74
C PRO A 580 -43.26 -28.45 -36.38
N GLN A 581 -43.40 -29.30 -37.38
CA GLN A 581 -43.15 -30.75 -37.43
C GLN A 581 -42.34 -31.07 -38.72
N PRO A 582 -41.79 -32.28 -38.91
CA PRO A 582 -41.86 -33.50 -38.06
C PRO A 582 -40.54 -33.95 -37.43
#